data_AF-A0AAN9PIY8-F1
#
_entry.id   AF-A0AAN9PIY8-F1
#
_cell.length_a   1.000
_cell.length_b   1.000
_cell.length_c   1.000
_cell.angle_alpha   90.00
_cell.angle_beta   90.00
_cell.angle_gamma   90.00
#
_symmetry.space_group_name_H-M   'P 1'
#
loop_
_entity.id
_entity.type
_entity.pdbx_description
1 polymer ?
#
loop_
_entity_poly.entity_id
_entity_poly.type
_entity_poly.pdbx_seq_one_letter_code
_entity_poly.pdbx_strand_id
1 'polypeptide(L)'
;MTLNVQALVLVMTLLLIQEGNSTPQEVYENDINANVSSSPKKDENQLMGCRTRPWICLRGEFPPRTVCCGDRCVDLTSDRDNCGLCGIRCSLVRQCCNRLCLNIYVNPFNCGRCGNVCPIGRLCLLGFCSASQQTTTPISPPLPIPPPLENPPRVPELPPPNPPAIPISPPSPTLPPQENPPRVPELPPPNPPAIPISPSLPPQENPPRVPELPPPNPPTMK
;
A
#
# COMPACT_ATOMS: atom_id res chain seq x y z
N MET A 1 -45.24 -38.00 -38.50
CA MET A 1 -43.78 -37.82 -38.38
C MET A 1 -43.42 -36.45 -37.79
N THR A 2 -44.14 -35.38 -38.15
CA THR A 2 -43.92 -34.00 -37.64
C THR A 2 -44.22 -33.83 -36.15
N LEU A 3 -45.27 -34.47 -35.61
CA LEU A 3 -45.62 -34.38 -34.18
C LEU A 3 -44.51 -34.91 -33.24
N ASN A 4 -43.84 -35.99 -33.64
CA ASN A 4 -42.77 -36.60 -32.84
C ASN A 4 -41.49 -35.76 -32.90
N VAL A 5 -41.18 -35.14 -34.04
CA VAL A 5 -40.05 -34.22 -34.19
C VAL A 5 -40.29 -32.94 -33.38
N GLN A 6 -41.51 -32.42 -33.39
CA GLN A 6 -41.88 -31.21 -32.65
C GLN A 6 -41.87 -31.44 -31.13
N ALA A 7 -42.28 -32.63 -30.67
CA ALA A 7 -42.14 -33.04 -29.28
C ALA A 7 -40.66 -33.15 -28.86
N LEU A 8 -39.81 -33.72 -29.73
CA LEU A 8 -38.39 -33.88 -29.45
C LEU A 8 -37.65 -32.53 -29.39
N VAL A 9 -38.01 -31.60 -30.27
CA VAL A 9 -37.49 -30.21 -30.25
C VAL A 9 -37.94 -29.48 -28.98
N LEU A 10 -39.21 -29.62 -28.56
CA LEU A 10 -39.68 -29.02 -27.31
C LEU A 10 -38.94 -29.56 -26.08
N VAL A 11 -38.75 -30.88 -26.00
CA VAL A 11 -37.98 -31.49 -24.90
C VAL A 11 -36.53 -30.99 -24.89
N MET A 12 -35.88 -30.90 -26.05
CA MET A 12 -34.51 -30.37 -26.14
C MET A 12 -34.43 -28.88 -25.76
N THR A 13 -35.42 -28.05 -26.12
CA THR A 13 -35.45 -26.64 -25.68
C THR A 13 -35.67 -26.49 -24.18
N LEU A 14 -36.47 -27.37 -23.55
CA LEU A 14 -36.70 -27.33 -22.11
C LEU A 14 -35.47 -27.79 -21.31
N LEU A 15 -34.70 -28.76 -21.82
CA LEU A 15 -33.44 -29.19 -21.19
C LEU A 15 -32.33 -28.12 -21.25
N LEU A 16 -32.35 -27.25 -22.26
CA LEU A 16 -31.38 -26.14 -22.37
C LEU A 16 -31.69 -24.94 -21.44
N ILE A 17 -32.88 -24.88 -20.84
CA ILE A 17 -33.29 -23.79 -19.92
C ILE A 17 -32.93 -24.11 -18.46
N GLN A 18 -32.58 -25.35 -18.13
CA GLN A 18 -32.20 -25.73 -16.75
C GLN A 18 -30.79 -25.28 -16.33
N GLU A 19 -29.90 -24.93 -17.26
CA GLU A 19 -28.53 -24.43 -16.97
C GLU A 19 -28.46 -22.89 -16.93
N GLY A 20 -29.59 -22.20 -16.72
CA GLY A 20 -29.70 -20.75 -16.94
C GLY A 20 -30.35 -19.92 -15.84
N ASN A 21 -30.53 -20.44 -14.61
CA ASN A 21 -31.12 -19.65 -13.53
C ASN A 21 -30.41 -19.81 -12.18
N SER A 22 -29.15 -19.40 -12.14
CA SER A 22 -28.48 -19.01 -10.89
C SER A 22 -28.28 -17.50 -10.91
N THR A 23 -29.39 -16.76 -10.77
CA THR A 23 -29.33 -15.37 -10.32
C THR A 23 -28.71 -15.33 -8.92
N PRO A 24 -27.63 -14.56 -8.67
CA PRO A 24 -27.23 -14.30 -7.30
C PRO A 24 -28.34 -13.50 -6.63
N GLN A 25 -28.87 -14.03 -5.53
CA GLN A 25 -29.74 -13.31 -4.63
C GLN A 25 -28.92 -12.20 -3.99
N GLU A 26 -28.93 -11.01 -4.60
CA GLU A 26 -28.59 -9.76 -3.93
C GLU A 26 -29.60 -9.61 -2.79
N VAL A 27 -29.18 -9.98 -1.58
CA VAL A 27 -29.86 -9.61 -0.34
C VAL A 27 -29.76 -8.09 -0.25
N TYR A 28 -30.77 -7.42 -0.80
CA TYR A 28 -31.10 -6.06 -0.41
C TYR A 28 -31.64 -6.16 1.01
N GLU A 29 -30.88 -5.64 1.96
CA GLU A 29 -31.37 -5.27 3.28
C GLU A 29 -31.33 -3.73 3.31
N ASN A 30 -32.47 -3.09 3.00
CA ASN A 30 -32.67 -1.69 3.36
C ASN A 30 -33.23 -1.71 4.77
N ASP A 31 -32.40 -1.39 5.74
CA ASP A 31 -32.88 -0.79 6.97
C ASP A 31 -32.87 0.73 6.81
N ILE A 32 -34.05 1.26 6.46
CA ILE A 32 -34.35 2.67 6.59
C ILE A 32 -34.68 2.97 8.06
N ASN A 33 -33.81 3.78 8.66
CA ASN A 33 -34.04 4.74 9.74
C ASN A 33 -34.33 4.21 11.16
N ALA A 34 -33.27 4.15 11.95
CA ALA A 34 -33.34 4.67 13.32
C ALA A 34 -32.12 5.56 13.53
N ASN A 35 -32.34 6.74 14.13
CA ASN A 35 -31.24 7.48 14.72
C ASN A 35 -30.54 6.51 15.68
N VAL A 36 -29.28 6.21 15.39
CA VAL A 36 -28.39 5.65 16.38
C VAL A 36 -27.13 6.45 16.20
N SER A 37 -27.01 7.53 16.99
CA SER A 37 -25.71 7.97 17.46
C SER A 37 -25.11 6.84 18.30
N SER A 38 -24.72 5.74 17.66
CA SER A 38 -23.83 4.76 18.25
C SER A 38 -22.46 5.12 17.73
N SER A 39 -21.72 5.86 18.57
CA SER A 39 -20.30 5.59 18.66
C SER A 39 -20.11 4.08 18.58
N PRO A 40 -19.35 3.55 17.59
CA PRO A 40 -19.06 2.13 17.60
C PRO A 40 -18.28 1.91 18.89
N LYS A 41 -18.82 1.04 19.75
CA LYS A 41 -18.10 0.55 20.92
C LYS A 41 -16.77 0.01 20.39
N LYS A 42 -15.69 0.55 20.92
CA LYS A 42 -14.32 0.16 20.58
C LYS A 42 -14.10 -1.25 21.12
N ASP A 43 -14.52 -2.24 20.35
CA ASP A 43 -14.06 -3.61 20.52
C ASP A 43 -12.58 -3.61 20.12
N GLU A 44 -11.70 -3.72 21.11
CA GLU A 44 -10.25 -3.57 21.02
C GLU A 44 -9.55 -4.63 20.14
N ASN A 45 -10.31 -5.46 19.42
CA ASN A 45 -9.78 -6.51 18.54
C ASN A 45 -10.45 -6.58 17.15
N GLN A 46 -11.22 -5.56 16.76
CA GLN A 46 -11.86 -5.47 15.44
C GLN A 46 -11.53 -4.14 14.74
N LEU A 47 -10.24 -3.81 14.65
CA LEU A 47 -9.78 -2.64 13.87
C LEU A 47 -8.54 -2.96 13.04
N MET A 48 -8.67 -3.95 12.16
CA MET A 48 -7.69 -4.20 11.10
C MET A 48 -8.29 -3.92 9.74
N GLY A 49 -8.81 -2.69 9.58
CA GLY A 49 -9.06 -2.10 8.27
C GLY A 49 -7.75 -1.76 7.56
N CYS A 50 -7.84 -1.38 6.29
CA CYS A 50 -6.64 -1.01 5.55
C CYS A 50 -6.05 0.33 6.01
N ARG A 51 -6.77 1.13 6.81
CA ARG A 51 -6.21 2.34 7.46
C ARG A 51 -5.00 2.05 8.31
N THR A 52 -5.10 1.03 9.17
CA THR A 52 -4.03 0.66 10.10
C THR A 52 -3.00 -0.24 9.42
N ARG A 53 -3.40 -0.97 8.37
CA ARG A 53 -2.51 -1.87 7.59
C ARG A 53 -2.73 -1.71 6.08
N PRO A 54 -2.20 -0.66 5.44
CA PRO A 54 -2.43 -0.39 4.01
C PRO A 54 -2.00 -1.55 3.10
N TRP A 55 -0.94 -2.25 3.48
CA TRP A 55 -0.34 -3.38 2.77
C TRP A 55 -1.29 -4.53 2.49
N ILE A 56 -2.36 -4.69 3.26
CA ILE A 56 -3.37 -5.73 3.03
C ILE A 56 -4.05 -5.59 1.66
N CYS A 57 -4.11 -4.36 1.11
CA CYS A 57 -4.67 -4.10 -0.20
C CYS A 57 -3.68 -4.32 -1.34
N LEU A 58 -2.36 -4.24 -1.10
CA LEU A 58 -1.38 -4.24 -2.18
C LEU A 58 -1.14 -5.63 -2.79
N ARG A 59 -1.49 -6.72 -2.08
CA ARG A 59 -1.34 -8.13 -2.52
C ARG A 59 0.05 -8.49 -3.10
N GLY A 60 1.10 -7.72 -2.78
CA GLY A 60 2.46 -7.96 -3.26
C GLY A 60 2.70 -7.63 -4.74
N GLU A 61 1.74 -7.01 -5.42
CA GLU A 61 1.90 -6.58 -6.82
C GLU A 61 2.57 -5.21 -6.89
N PHE A 62 3.48 -5.02 -7.86
CA PHE A 62 4.09 -3.71 -8.16
C PHE A 62 4.01 -3.40 -9.66
N PRO A 63 3.39 -2.28 -10.07
CA PRO A 63 2.61 -1.36 -9.25
C PRO A 63 1.29 -2.00 -8.75
N PRO A 64 0.83 -1.72 -7.51
CA PRO A 64 -0.30 -2.40 -6.90
C PRO A 64 -1.61 -2.05 -7.58
N ARG A 65 -2.40 -3.05 -8.01
CA ARG A 65 -3.71 -2.79 -8.62
C ARG A 65 -4.69 -2.17 -7.63
N THR A 66 -4.73 -2.72 -6.43
CA THR A 66 -5.58 -2.26 -5.34
C THR A 66 -4.79 -1.50 -4.29
N VAL A 67 -5.34 -0.39 -3.80
CA VAL A 67 -4.76 0.41 -2.71
C VAL A 67 -5.79 0.72 -1.65
N CYS A 68 -5.36 1.14 -0.46
CA CYS A 68 -6.27 1.60 0.57
C CYS A 68 -6.74 3.03 0.27
N CYS A 69 -8.05 3.20 0.06
CA CYS A 69 -8.70 4.51 -0.04
C CYS A 69 -9.69 4.65 1.12
N GLY A 70 -9.45 5.60 2.02
CA GLY A 70 -10.27 5.75 3.22
C GLY A 70 -10.03 4.61 4.19
N ASP A 71 -10.81 3.53 4.13
CA ASP A 71 -10.59 2.27 4.89
C ASP A 71 -11.03 1.05 4.07
N ARG A 72 -11.02 1.18 2.74
CA ARG A 72 -11.43 0.15 1.80
C ARG A 72 -10.32 -0.09 0.78
N CYS A 73 -10.12 -1.34 0.40
CA CYS A 73 -9.27 -1.67 -0.74
C CYS A 73 -10.02 -1.36 -2.03
N VAL A 74 -9.44 -0.50 -2.86
CA VAL A 74 -10.03 -0.01 -4.11
C VAL A 74 -9.11 -0.32 -5.27
N ASP A 75 -9.67 -0.79 -6.39
CA ASP A 75 -8.93 -1.09 -7.61
C ASP A 75 -8.74 0.17 -8.46
N LEU A 76 -7.50 0.65 -8.53
CA LEU A 76 -7.13 1.84 -9.29
C LEU A 76 -7.16 1.62 -10.81
N THR A 77 -7.28 0.38 -11.28
CA THR A 77 -7.21 0.03 -12.70
C THR A 77 -8.56 0.02 -13.41
N SER A 78 -9.65 -0.09 -12.65
CA SER A 78 -11.01 -0.27 -13.17
C SER A 78 -12.06 0.62 -12.50
N ASP A 79 -11.83 1.07 -11.25
CA ASP A 79 -12.77 1.94 -10.54
C ASP A 79 -12.85 3.32 -11.22
N ARG A 80 -14.06 3.68 -11.67
CA ARG A 80 -14.32 4.97 -12.33
C ARG A 80 -14.06 6.16 -11.44
N ASP A 81 -14.23 6.01 -10.13
CA ASP A 81 -14.18 7.08 -9.15
C ASP A 81 -12.82 7.19 -8.44
N ASN A 82 -11.92 6.22 -8.68
CA ASN A 82 -10.60 6.13 -8.08
C ASN A 82 -9.55 5.72 -9.13
N CYS A 83 -9.65 6.24 -10.35
CA CYS A 83 -8.83 5.80 -11.46
C CYS A 83 -7.38 6.28 -11.33
N GLY A 84 -6.45 5.34 -11.16
CA GLY A 84 -5.03 5.59 -10.98
C GLY A 84 -4.61 6.12 -9.61
N LEU A 85 -5.51 6.83 -8.91
CA LEU A 85 -5.35 7.25 -7.53
C LEU A 85 -6.73 7.42 -6.86
N CYS A 86 -6.79 7.29 -5.53
CA CYS A 86 -8.01 7.53 -4.76
C CYS A 86 -8.61 8.91 -5.06
N GLY A 87 -9.92 8.97 -5.31
CA GLY A 87 -10.67 10.20 -5.57
C GLY A 87 -10.56 10.76 -6.99
N ILE A 88 -9.75 10.16 -7.87
CA ILE A 88 -9.67 10.58 -9.27
C ILE A 88 -10.84 9.98 -10.04
N ARG A 89 -11.86 10.80 -10.31
CA ARG A 89 -13.06 10.38 -11.05
C ARG A 89 -12.91 10.63 -12.54
N CYS A 90 -13.18 9.60 -13.34
CA CYS A 90 -13.33 9.75 -14.79
C CYS A 90 -14.64 10.49 -15.11
N SER A 91 -14.57 11.44 -16.04
CA SER A 91 -15.74 12.16 -16.55
C SER A 91 -16.73 11.20 -17.26
N LEU A 92 -17.99 11.61 -17.42
CA LEU A 92 -19.12 10.78 -17.87
C LEU A 92 -18.86 9.87 -19.08
N VAL A 93 -18.08 10.32 -20.08
CA VAL A 93 -17.80 9.57 -21.32
C VAL A 93 -16.47 8.80 -21.29
N ARG A 94 -15.78 8.79 -20.15
CA ARG A 94 -14.49 8.12 -19.98
C ARG A 94 -14.62 6.96 -19.01
N GLN A 95 -13.91 5.88 -19.32
CA GLN A 95 -13.79 4.71 -18.45
C GLN A 95 -12.38 4.65 -17.87
N CYS A 96 -12.26 4.13 -16.65
CA CYS A 96 -10.96 3.81 -16.10
C CYS A 96 -10.41 2.55 -16.78
N CYS A 97 -9.33 2.72 -17.53
CA CYS A 97 -8.62 1.65 -18.19
C CYS A 97 -7.15 1.70 -17.78
N ASN A 98 -6.71 0.72 -16.99
CA ASN A 98 -5.31 0.62 -16.54
C ASN A 98 -4.80 1.95 -15.95
N ARG A 99 -5.54 2.51 -14.98
CA ARG A 99 -5.21 3.75 -14.25
C ARG A 99 -5.38 5.05 -15.03
N LEU A 100 -5.85 4.98 -16.27
CA LEU A 100 -6.12 6.16 -17.09
C LEU A 100 -7.60 6.27 -17.42
N CYS A 101 -8.13 7.49 -17.33
CA CYS A 101 -9.45 7.81 -17.84
C CYS A 101 -9.41 7.98 -19.36
N LEU A 102 -9.85 6.95 -20.09
CA LEU A 102 -9.85 6.91 -21.55
C LEU A 102 -11.27 7.02 -22.11
N ASN A 103 -11.44 7.72 -23.22
CA ASN A 103 -12.72 7.74 -23.94
C ASN A 103 -12.83 6.49 -24.82
N ILE A 104 -13.57 5.50 -24.34
CA ILE A 104 -13.77 4.23 -25.02
C ILE A 104 -14.58 4.36 -26.32
N TYR A 105 -15.22 5.49 -26.58
CA TYR A 105 -16.03 5.69 -27.78
C TYR A 105 -15.21 6.04 -29.03
N VAL A 106 -13.98 6.53 -28.83
CA VAL A 106 -13.10 7.01 -29.92
C VAL A 106 -11.67 6.49 -29.83
N ASN A 107 -11.28 5.85 -28.73
CA ASN A 107 -9.94 5.32 -28.57
C ASN A 107 -9.79 3.97 -29.30
N PRO A 108 -8.95 3.88 -30.36
CA PRO A 108 -8.79 2.64 -31.13
C PRO A 108 -8.13 1.51 -30.35
N PHE A 109 -7.48 1.79 -29.21
CA PHE A 109 -6.85 0.77 -28.35
C PHE A 109 -7.75 0.31 -27.20
N ASN A 110 -8.91 0.95 -27.01
CA ASN A 110 -9.85 0.67 -25.92
C ASN A 110 -11.30 0.86 -26.39
N CYS A 111 -11.62 0.40 -27.60
CA CYS A 111 -12.87 0.72 -28.26
C CYS A 111 -14.05 -0.05 -27.62
N GLY A 112 -15.01 0.67 -27.04
CA GLY A 112 -16.17 0.10 -26.34
C GLY A 112 -15.86 -0.53 -24.98
N ARG A 113 -14.62 -0.95 -24.72
CA ARG A 113 -14.13 -1.46 -23.43
C ARG A 113 -12.61 -1.38 -23.36
N CYS A 114 -12.08 -1.41 -22.13
CA CYS A 114 -10.63 -1.42 -21.90
C CYS A 114 -9.96 -2.62 -22.58
N GLY A 115 -8.82 -2.39 -23.23
CA GLY A 115 -8.02 -3.40 -23.92
C GLY A 115 -8.60 -3.88 -25.25
N ASN A 116 -9.76 -3.40 -25.70
CA ASN A 116 -10.29 -3.75 -27.02
C ASN A 116 -9.62 -2.91 -28.10
N VAL A 117 -8.60 -3.49 -28.73
CA VAL A 117 -7.87 -2.86 -29.83
C VAL A 117 -8.58 -3.13 -31.15
N CYS A 118 -8.90 -2.08 -31.90
CA CYS A 118 -9.43 -2.22 -33.24
C CYS A 118 -8.38 -2.79 -34.20
N PRO A 119 -8.79 -3.60 -35.19
CA PRO A 119 -7.87 -4.08 -36.21
C PRO A 119 -7.19 -2.91 -36.92
N ILE A 120 -5.97 -3.15 -37.40
CA ILE A 120 -5.12 -2.13 -38.04
C ILE A 120 -5.91 -1.40 -39.14
N GLY A 121 -5.78 -0.07 -39.16
CA GLY A 121 -6.46 0.79 -40.13
C GLY A 121 -7.94 1.06 -39.85
N ARG A 122 -8.51 0.53 -38.77
CA ARG A 122 -9.91 0.80 -38.39
C ARG A 122 -10.01 1.86 -37.31
N LEU A 123 -11.05 2.67 -37.41
CA LEU A 123 -11.37 3.67 -36.39
C LEU A 123 -12.27 3.09 -35.31
N CYS A 124 -12.19 3.67 -34.12
CA CYS A 124 -13.22 3.51 -33.11
C CYS A 124 -14.28 4.59 -33.29
N LEU A 125 -15.51 4.20 -33.59
CA LEU A 125 -16.66 5.08 -33.79
C LEU A 125 -17.78 4.62 -32.86
N LEU A 126 -18.17 5.49 -31.94
CA LEU A 126 -19.22 5.23 -30.94
C LEU A 126 -18.98 3.94 -30.14
N GLY A 127 -17.72 3.57 -29.91
CA GLY A 127 -17.35 2.37 -29.15
C GLY A 127 -17.32 1.08 -29.98
N PHE A 128 -17.42 1.19 -31.30
CA PHE A 128 -17.32 0.06 -32.22
C PHE A 128 -16.20 0.29 -33.23
N CYS A 129 -15.47 -0.78 -33.55
CA CYS A 129 -14.47 -0.73 -34.61
C CYS A 129 -15.18 -0.67 -35.97
N SER A 130 -14.77 0.27 -36.82
CA SER A 130 -15.37 0.45 -38.15
C SER A 130 -15.25 -0.80 -39.02
N ALA A 131 -16.24 -1.06 -39.86
CA ALA A 131 -16.19 -2.15 -40.84
C ALA A 131 -15.20 -1.85 -41.98
N SER A 132 -15.11 -0.58 -42.37
CA SER A 132 -14.14 -0.12 -43.36
C SER A 132 -12.81 0.22 -42.71
N GLN A 133 -11.72 -0.18 -43.35
CA GLN A 133 -10.42 0.41 -43.08
C GLN A 133 -10.50 1.85 -43.59
N GLN A 134 -10.02 2.82 -42.81
CA GLN A 134 -9.36 3.92 -43.49
C GLN A 134 -8.10 3.29 -44.06
N THR A 135 -8.22 2.76 -45.29
CA THR A 135 -7.11 2.90 -46.21
C THR A 135 -6.70 4.34 -46.05
N THR A 136 -5.47 4.55 -45.59
CA THR A 136 -4.72 5.75 -45.92
C THR A 136 -5.26 6.21 -47.26
N THR A 137 -5.94 7.35 -47.29
CA THR A 137 -6.30 8.01 -48.54
C THR A 137 -5.13 7.76 -49.51
N PRO A 138 -5.36 7.36 -50.78
CA PRO A 138 -4.27 7.45 -51.74
C PRO A 138 -3.72 8.85 -51.52
N ILE A 139 -2.41 8.95 -51.23
CA ILE A 139 -1.73 10.21 -50.94
C ILE A 139 -2.40 11.23 -51.83
N SER A 140 -3.26 12.09 -51.27
CA SER A 140 -3.65 13.26 -52.03
C SER A 140 -2.30 13.87 -52.33
N PRO A 141 -1.95 14.09 -53.62
CA PRO A 141 -0.63 14.59 -53.96
C PRO A 141 -0.35 15.72 -52.97
N PRO A 142 0.83 15.72 -52.31
CA PRO A 142 1.09 16.64 -51.23
C PRO A 142 0.60 18.01 -51.67
N LEU A 143 -0.27 18.65 -50.87
CA LEU A 143 -0.72 20.00 -51.19
C LEU A 143 0.55 20.79 -51.56
N PRO A 144 0.51 21.60 -52.65
CA PRO A 144 1.64 22.44 -52.98
C PRO A 144 2.11 23.12 -51.72
N ILE A 145 3.38 22.91 -51.36
CA ILE A 145 3.98 23.53 -50.18
C ILE A 145 3.74 25.03 -50.37
N PRO A 146 3.00 25.71 -49.49
CA PRO A 146 2.81 27.14 -49.63
C PRO A 146 4.20 27.80 -49.62
N PRO A 147 4.43 28.85 -50.43
CA PRO A 147 5.71 29.54 -50.40
C PRO A 147 6.04 29.93 -48.95
N PRO A 148 7.32 29.86 -48.55
CA PRO A 148 7.73 30.30 -47.23
C PRO A 148 7.13 31.67 -46.94
N LEU A 149 6.41 31.80 -45.83
CA LEU A 149 5.88 33.08 -45.40
C LEU A 149 7.11 34.01 -45.27
N GLU A 150 7.22 35.01 -46.14
CA GLU A 150 8.44 35.81 -46.28
C GLU A 150 8.78 36.64 -45.04
N ASN A 151 7.90 36.62 -44.03
CA ASN A 151 8.13 37.10 -42.68
C ASN A 151 7.30 36.27 -41.67
N PRO A 152 7.84 35.18 -41.09
CA PRO A 152 7.16 34.49 -40.00
C PRO A 152 6.96 35.48 -38.83
N PRO A 153 5.79 35.49 -38.17
CA PRO A 153 5.61 36.27 -36.95
C PRO A 153 6.73 35.92 -35.97
N ARG A 154 7.44 36.93 -35.45
CA ARG A 154 8.44 36.73 -34.42
C ARG A 154 7.72 36.12 -33.22
N VAL A 155 7.88 34.81 -33.02
CA VAL A 155 7.37 34.15 -31.83
C VAL A 155 8.05 34.86 -30.66
N PRO A 156 7.30 35.42 -29.69
CA PRO A 156 7.90 35.93 -28.47
C PRO A 156 8.68 34.76 -27.86
N GLU A 157 10.00 34.92 -27.78
CA GLU A 157 10.86 33.89 -27.21
C GLU A 157 10.37 33.65 -25.78
N LEU A 158 9.81 32.46 -25.53
CA LEU A 158 9.47 32.10 -24.16
C LEU A 158 10.79 32.15 -23.37
N PRO A 159 10.78 32.73 -22.16
CA PRO A 159 11.94 32.65 -21.31
C PRO A 159 12.32 31.17 -21.16
N PRO A 160 13.63 30.85 -21.16
CA PRO A 160 14.08 29.48 -20.99
C PRO A 160 13.40 28.90 -19.74
N PRO A 161 12.92 27.64 -19.79
CA PRO A 161 12.32 27.03 -18.62
C PRO A 161 13.31 27.17 -17.47
N ASN A 162 12.82 27.69 -16.34
CA ASN A 162 13.63 27.75 -15.14
C ASN A 162 14.23 26.37 -14.92
N PRO A 163 15.55 26.28 -14.61
CA PRO A 163 16.13 25.00 -14.26
C PRO A 163 15.26 24.37 -13.17
N PRO A 164 14.99 23.05 -13.24
CA PRO A 164 14.23 22.37 -12.21
C PRO A 164 14.87 22.75 -10.88
N ALA A 165 14.05 23.26 -9.96
CA ALA A 165 14.52 23.58 -8.62
C ALA A 165 15.27 22.35 -8.14
N ILE A 166 16.57 22.50 -7.87
CA ILE A 166 17.36 21.42 -7.27
C ILE A 166 16.56 21.03 -6.03
N PRO A 167 16.13 19.76 -5.90
CA PRO A 167 15.48 19.32 -4.69
C PRO A 167 16.39 19.74 -3.56
N ILE A 168 15.91 20.66 -2.71
CA ILE A 168 16.62 21.00 -1.48
C ILE A 168 16.73 19.65 -0.79
N SER A 169 17.95 19.13 -0.71
CA SER A 169 18.23 17.91 0.02
C SER A 169 17.49 18.03 1.35
N PRO A 170 16.72 17.02 1.78
CA PRO A 170 16.14 17.08 3.12
C PRO A 170 17.28 17.43 4.08
N PRO A 171 17.05 18.35 5.04
CA PRO A 171 18.09 18.68 6.01
C PRO A 171 18.66 17.38 6.54
N SER A 172 19.98 17.24 6.50
CA SER A 172 20.66 16.08 7.08
C SER A 172 20.02 15.81 8.43
N PRO A 173 19.62 14.57 8.74
CA PRO A 173 19.03 14.26 10.04
C PRO A 173 19.98 14.83 11.08
N THR A 174 19.50 15.82 11.85
CA THR A 174 20.24 16.32 13.00
C THR A 174 20.49 15.08 13.84
N LEU A 175 21.75 14.65 13.89
CA LEU A 175 22.10 13.58 14.82
C LEU A 175 21.57 14.04 16.17
N PRO A 176 20.82 13.18 16.89
CA PRO A 176 20.51 13.50 18.27
C PRO A 176 21.82 13.87 18.98
N PRO A 177 21.79 14.81 19.95
CA PRO A 177 22.96 15.07 20.77
C PRO A 177 23.55 13.73 21.15
N GLN A 178 24.86 13.52 20.92
CA GLN A 178 25.50 12.32 21.43
C GLN A 178 25.36 12.36 22.94
N GLU A 179 24.32 11.69 23.44
CA GLU A 179 24.23 11.34 24.83
C GLU A 179 25.45 10.46 25.04
N ASN A 180 26.37 10.93 25.89
CA ASN A 180 27.53 10.15 26.26
C ASN A 180 27.04 8.75 26.61
N PRO A 181 27.64 7.69 26.06
CA PRO A 181 27.19 6.34 26.35
C PRO A 181 27.09 6.17 27.86
N PRO A 182 26.02 5.53 28.38
CA PRO A 182 25.87 5.33 29.81
C PRO A 182 27.16 4.71 30.33
N ARG A 183 27.72 5.34 31.37
CA ARG A 183 28.97 4.90 31.97
C ARG A 183 28.82 3.43 32.32
N VAL A 184 29.52 2.57 31.58
CA VAL A 184 29.53 1.13 31.87
C VAL A 184 30.00 1.01 33.31
N PRO A 185 29.26 0.32 34.20
CA PRO A 185 29.76 0.01 35.52
C PRO A 185 31.08 -0.74 35.33
N GLU A 186 32.18 -0.14 35.77
CA GLU A 186 33.50 -0.75 35.69
C GLU A 186 33.43 -2.08 36.45
N LEU A 187 33.55 -3.19 35.73
CA LEU A 187 33.60 -4.50 36.36
C LEU A 187 34.81 -4.48 37.30
N PRO A 188 34.68 -4.89 38.58
CA PRO A 188 35.83 -4.95 39.47
C PRO A 188 36.93 -5.80 38.82
N PRO A 189 38.21 -5.41 38.98
CA PRO A 189 39.31 -6.15 38.38
C PRO A 189 39.24 -7.63 38.79
N PRO A 190 39.58 -8.57 37.89
CA PRO A 190 39.57 -9.99 38.22
C PRO A 190 40.49 -10.22 39.42
N ASN A 191 39.99 -11.00 40.39
CA ASN A 191 40.75 -11.36 41.57
C ASN A 191 42.09 -11.99 41.16
N PRO A 192 43.19 -11.66 41.87
CA PRO A 192 44.48 -12.27 41.60
C PRO A 192 44.38 -13.80 41.75
N PRO A 193 45.17 -14.57 40.99
CA PRO A 193 45.15 -16.03 41.06
C PRO A 193 45.43 -16.49 42.50
N ALA A 194 44.65 -17.47 42.95
CA ALA A 194 44.76 -18.03 44.28
C ALA A 194 46.19 -18.53 44.53
N ILE A 195 46.83 -17.98 45.56
CA ILE A 195 48.10 -18.49 46.09
C ILE A 195 47.83 -19.92 46.61
N PRO A 196 48.61 -20.94 46.21
CA PRO A 196 48.44 -22.29 46.74
C PRO A 196 48.61 -22.28 48.26
N ILE A 197 47.60 -22.80 48.95
CA ILE A 197 47.57 -22.91 50.40
C ILE A 197 48.63 -23.94 50.82
N SER A 198 49.70 -23.49 51.48
CA SER A 198 50.59 -24.38 52.24
C SER A 198 49.79 -25.09 53.34
N PRO A 199 49.99 -26.40 53.56
CA PRO A 199 49.25 -27.14 54.57
C PRO A 199 49.48 -26.55 55.97
N SER A 200 48.39 -26.30 56.68
CA SER A 200 48.35 -25.73 58.02
C SER A 200 49.11 -26.61 59.03
N LEU A 201 49.98 -25.98 59.82
CA LEU A 201 50.54 -26.59 61.04
C LEU A 201 49.41 -26.98 62.01
N PRO A 202 49.62 -28.02 62.85
CA PRO A 202 48.63 -28.47 63.81
C PRO A 202 48.33 -27.40 64.90
N PRO A 203 47.17 -27.48 65.56
CA PRO A 203 46.73 -26.46 66.51
C PRO A 203 47.67 -26.37 67.73
N GLN A 204 48.11 -25.15 68.06
CA GLN A 204 48.74 -24.84 69.34
C GLN A 204 47.66 -24.74 70.42
N GLU A 205 47.73 -25.61 71.42
CA GLU A 205 46.88 -25.62 72.59
C GLU A 205 47.18 -24.37 73.45
N ASN A 206 46.18 -23.53 73.71
CA ASN A 206 46.38 -22.35 74.57
C ASN A 206 46.50 -22.80 76.04
N PRO A 207 47.48 -22.27 76.80
CA PRO A 207 47.62 -22.59 78.21
C PRO A 207 46.44 -22.04 79.05
N PRO A 208 46.12 -22.68 80.20
CA PRO A 208 44.94 -22.35 81.00
C PRO A 208 44.98 -20.93 81.57
N ARG A 209 43.80 -20.29 81.57
CA ARG A 209 43.55 -18.93 82.04
C ARG A 209 43.74 -18.83 83.56
N VAL A 210 44.65 -17.97 84.01
CA VAL A 210 44.84 -17.64 85.44
C VAL A 210 43.67 -16.77 85.92
N PRO A 211 43.08 -17.02 87.10
CA PRO A 211 42.03 -16.17 87.65
C PRO A 211 42.56 -14.78 88.04
N GLU A 212 41.90 -13.72 87.56
CA GLU A 212 42.13 -12.32 87.97
C GLU A 212 41.78 -12.13 89.46
N LEU A 213 42.69 -11.54 90.24
CA LEU A 213 42.43 -11.10 91.62
C LEU A 213 41.54 -9.84 91.61
N PRO A 214 40.59 -9.69 92.54
CA PRO A 214 39.75 -8.51 92.62
C PRO A 214 40.54 -7.25 93.03
N PRO A 215 40.12 -6.05 92.60
CA PRO A 215 40.81 -4.81 92.88
C PRO A 215 40.76 -4.45 94.38
N PRO A 216 41.78 -3.74 94.91
CA PRO A 216 41.82 -3.34 96.31
C PRO A 216 40.77 -2.27 96.63
N ASN A 217 40.18 -2.37 97.83
CA ASN A 217 39.16 -1.45 98.34
C ASN A 217 39.71 -0.03 98.57
N PRO A 218 38.87 1.01 98.41
CA PRO A 218 39.28 2.40 98.57
C PRO A 218 39.62 2.75 100.04
N PRO A 219 40.51 3.74 100.26
CA PRO A 219 40.97 4.11 101.59
C PRO A 219 39.88 4.82 102.40
N THR A 220 39.77 4.47 103.68
CA THR A 220 38.89 5.12 104.66
C THR A 220 39.61 6.30 105.32
N MET A 221 38.99 7.47 105.30
CA MET A 221 39.42 8.67 106.03
C MET A 221 39.14 8.54 107.54
N LYS A 222 40.13 8.90 108.36
CA LYS A 222 39.97 9.32 109.76
C LYS A 222 40.96 10.44 110.06
#